data_AF-A0A5A9N533-F1
#
_entry.id   AF-A0A5A9N533-F1
#
_cell.length_a   1.000
_cell.length_b   1.000
_cell.length_c   1.000
_cell.angle_alpha   90.00
_cell.angle_beta   90.00
_cell.angle_gamma   90.00
#
_symmetry.space_group_name_H-M   'P 1'
#
loop_
_entity.id
_entity.type
_entity.pdbx_description
1 polymer ?
#
loop_
_entity_poly.entity_id
_entity_poly.type
_entity_poly.pdbx_seq_one_letter_code
_entity_poly.pdbx_strand_id
1 'polypeptide(L)'
;MDRGLLICCAAVFILVSDVCGECNRNQWQCYDGVCIPHRWHCDGVGDCQDGSDEMACSCPPKAFECADGSGCVTESLACDGRAQCSDGSDELDCDWRSGCLSSDWKCRNNICIPQNFLCNEVNDCGDNSDEETCGSCMKMKIRCSDGRCLNQREMCDGVAQCTDRSDEPHTCGKSCRNANGGCSHTCVDQTWGALCNCPSGMTLSANGFDCIDVDECSQSFGPCMHLCTNTPGSFRCLCQNGFKSLGNGSCEAQGFPVKILTFRRSLIGLVNVKTRVFEPLLSIESDPIALTYDIQRNFIYWADNHGNIYKAYNHKSMVLYSGQPGVRSLAVDWLTGQLYWTSVTQKAIFTGTADGSSTCVVISKDTDPGEIVLSPVESFIFWINNGMSEEITIERTAMDGSNRTTLIFVTAQIPKGLTLDVAARRLFWISEFKMSIESIRTDGSGSYTFWNFFQGSPGQSLAVFNGWFYWADEKRLWQTPQNLPPAKYNEFLLKASLPVLTVYHELQQPQGFSPCKNSRCTLCLPSKESPVGFTCLCPEGMLPVAYGSCENFKVAYATAMVIYSLEFTGNTTIKTELFTSDEDIQAFDMHWKRGCVVWCNGTGHVKTNKLSQDMSEYILTLKPGMC
;
A
#
# COMPACT_ATOMS: atom_id res chain seq x y z
N MET A 1 -39.50 41.32 78.65
CA MET A 1 -39.11 42.59 78.01
C MET A 1 -38.46 42.23 76.68
N ASP A 2 -38.99 42.50 75.50
CA ASP A 2 -40.36 42.76 75.06
C ASP A 2 -40.39 42.42 73.55
N ARG A 3 -41.38 41.61 73.14
CA ARG A 3 -42.09 41.48 71.85
C ARG A 3 -41.43 41.86 70.51
N GLY A 4 -41.65 41.01 69.49
CA GLY A 4 -42.19 41.48 68.19
C GLY A 4 -41.71 40.82 66.88
N LEU A 5 -42.51 39.86 66.40
CA LEU A 5 -43.08 39.73 65.04
C LEU A 5 -42.28 39.98 63.72
N LEU A 6 -42.27 38.93 62.89
CA LEU A 6 -42.39 38.81 61.41
C LEU A 6 -41.72 39.80 60.41
N ILE A 7 -40.84 39.20 59.58
CA ILE A 7 -40.78 39.17 58.08
C ILE A 7 -40.92 40.50 57.32
N CYS A 8 -39.89 40.89 56.55
CA CYS A 8 -40.04 41.24 55.12
C CYS A 8 -38.70 41.43 54.37
N CYS A 9 -38.71 41.00 53.10
CA CYS A 9 -37.69 41.19 52.06
C CYS A 9 -37.64 42.63 51.53
N ALA A 10 -36.46 43.08 51.08
CA ALA A 10 -36.23 44.04 49.98
C ALA A 10 -34.71 44.05 49.65
N ALA A 11 -34.27 43.57 48.48
CA ALA A 11 -34.07 44.33 47.23
C ALA A 11 -33.03 45.48 47.39
N VAL A 12 -31.76 45.29 47.01
CA VAL A 12 -31.15 45.41 45.66
C VAL A 12 -30.54 46.81 45.40
N PHE A 13 -29.30 46.81 44.86
CA PHE A 13 -28.45 47.89 44.32
C PHE A 13 -27.72 48.79 45.35
N ILE A 14 -26.40 49.06 45.33
CA ILE A 14 -25.22 48.83 44.44
C ILE A 14 -23.98 48.88 45.37
N LEU A 15 -22.93 48.08 45.12
CA LEU A 15 -21.55 48.57 45.02
C LEU A 15 -20.62 47.47 44.51
N VAL A 16 -19.97 47.82 43.41
CA VAL A 16 -18.88 47.14 42.73
C VAL A 16 -17.74 46.91 43.73
N SER A 17 -17.27 45.67 43.82
CA SER A 17 -15.90 45.37 44.23
C SER A 17 -15.46 44.11 43.50
N ASP A 18 -14.57 44.33 42.54
CA ASP A 18 -13.76 43.33 41.85
C ASP A 18 -13.28 42.22 42.79
N VAL A 19 -13.63 40.99 42.45
CA VAL A 19 -12.92 39.80 42.91
C VAL A 19 -12.19 39.25 41.68
N CYS A 20 -11.01 39.83 41.40
CA CYS A 20 -10.05 39.22 40.49
C CYS A 20 -9.44 37.99 41.18
N GLY A 21 -10.04 36.82 40.94
CA GLY A 21 -9.34 35.55 41.10
C GLY A 21 -8.62 35.24 39.80
N GLU A 22 -7.31 35.45 39.74
CA GLU A 22 -6.49 34.97 38.63
C GLU A 22 -6.59 33.43 38.56
N CYS A 23 -6.88 32.88 37.37
CA CYS A 23 -6.80 31.44 37.14
C CYS A 23 -5.38 30.92 37.43
N ASN A 24 -5.25 29.67 37.87
CA ASN A 24 -3.94 29.07 38.12
C ASN A 24 -3.07 29.06 36.84
N ARG A 25 -1.74 29.04 36.97
CA ARG A 25 -0.76 29.05 35.86
C ARG A 25 -0.96 28.00 34.75
N ASN A 26 -1.76 26.96 34.98
CA ASN A 26 -2.05 25.90 34.01
C ASN A 26 -3.51 25.93 33.50
N GLN A 27 -4.24 27.02 33.75
CA GLN A 27 -5.62 27.24 33.33
C GLN A 27 -5.71 28.51 32.48
N TRP A 28 -6.56 28.48 31.46
CA TRP A 28 -6.88 29.61 30.61
C TRP A 28 -8.26 30.16 30.98
N GLN A 29 -8.43 31.49 30.92
CA GLN A 29 -9.64 32.17 31.37
C GLN A 29 -10.51 32.57 30.19
N CYS A 30 -11.71 32.00 30.12
CA CYS A 30 -12.79 32.40 29.22
C CYS A 30 -13.17 33.87 29.46
N TYR A 31 -13.77 34.53 28.45
CA TYR A 31 -14.20 35.93 28.58
C TYR A 31 -15.35 36.14 29.58
N ASP A 32 -16.12 35.10 29.87
CA ASP A 32 -17.11 35.05 30.95
C ASP A 32 -16.50 34.83 32.35
N GLY A 33 -15.17 34.65 32.43
CA GLY A 33 -14.41 34.51 33.67
C GLY A 33 -14.23 33.06 34.15
N VAL A 34 -14.72 32.06 33.41
CA VAL A 34 -14.54 30.64 33.73
C VAL A 34 -13.11 30.18 33.39
N CYS A 35 -12.49 29.37 34.27
CA CYS A 35 -11.15 28.83 34.04
C CYS A 35 -11.21 27.40 33.48
N ILE A 36 -10.71 27.20 32.27
CA ILE A 36 -10.56 25.88 31.62
C ILE A 36 -9.09 25.42 31.65
N PRO A 37 -8.77 24.13 31.51
CA PRO A 37 -7.40 23.67 31.28
C PRO A 37 -6.79 24.30 30.03
N HIS A 38 -5.52 24.70 30.07
CA HIS A 38 -4.86 25.34 28.92
C HIS A 38 -4.85 24.48 27.62
N ARG A 39 -5.04 23.16 27.74
CA ARG A 39 -5.16 22.23 26.60
C ARG A 39 -6.50 22.28 25.87
N TRP A 40 -7.51 22.93 26.46
CA TRP A 40 -8.87 23.10 25.94
C TRP A 40 -9.05 24.50 25.32
N HIS A 41 -7.96 25.24 25.16
CA HIS A 41 -7.96 26.48 24.42
C HIS A 41 -7.48 26.18 23.01
N CYS A 42 -8.32 26.44 22.01
CA CYS A 42 -8.07 26.17 20.60
C CYS A 42 -7.89 24.69 20.25
N ASP A 43 -8.73 23.82 20.82
CA ASP A 43 -8.76 22.40 20.47
C ASP A 43 -9.89 22.04 19.48
N GLY A 44 -10.59 23.06 18.98
CA GLY A 44 -11.68 22.93 18.02
C GLY A 44 -13.02 22.57 18.64
N VAL A 45 -13.09 22.53 19.98
CA VAL A 45 -14.32 22.29 20.76
C VAL A 45 -14.58 23.49 21.66
N GLY A 46 -15.77 24.08 21.57
CA GLY A 46 -16.16 25.14 22.49
C GLY A 46 -16.41 24.60 23.90
N ASP A 47 -15.39 24.62 24.74
CA ASP A 47 -15.43 24.25 26.15
C ASP A 47 -15.81 25.45 27.04
N CYS A 48 -15.57 26.68 26.61
CA CYS A 48 -16.19 27.87 27.22
C CYS A 48 -17.66 27.98 26.81
N GLN A 49 -18.49 28.44 27.74
CA GLN A 49 -19.94 28.54 27.51
C GLN A 49 -20.31 29.63 26.48
N ASP A 50 -19.40 30.56 26.23
CA ASP A 50 -19.45 31.59 25.19
C ASP A 50 -18.59 31.26 23.96
N GLY A 51 -17.90 30.11 23.94
CA GLY A 51 -16.97 29.70 22.88
C GLY A 51 -15.72 30.57 22.76
N SER A 52 -15.39 31.37 23.80
CA SER A 52 -14.26 32.30 23.76
C SER A 52 -12.89 31.62 23.68
N ASP A 53 -12.80 30.37 24.12
CA ASP A 53 -11.64 29.49 23.96
C ASP A 53 -11.31 29.14 22.51
N GLU A 54 -12.28 29.28 21.61
CA GLU A 54 -12.14 29.02 20.17
C GLU A 54 -12.20 30.32 19.34
N MET A 55 -12.19 31.48 19.99
CA MET A 55 -12.25 32.79 19.34
C MET A 55 -10.92 33.53 19.50
N ALA A 56 -10.27 33.85 18.37
CA ALA A 56 -8.95 34.51 18.30
C ALA A 56 -7.75 33.65 18.76
N CYS A 57 -7.77 32.38 18.38
CA CYS A 57 -6.64 31.47 18.46
C CYS A 57 -5.46 32.01 17.66
N SER A 58 -4.43 32.52 18.35
CA SER A 58 -3.12 32.75 17.76
C SER A 58 -2.25 31.55 18.11
N CYS A 59 -1.75 30.83 17.09
CA CYS A 59 -0.91 29.67 17.30
C CYS A 59 0.30 30.02 18.21
N PRO A 60 0.78 29.08 19.06
CA PRO A 60 1.97 29.29 19.85
C PRO A 60 3.14 29.78 18.98
N PRO A 61 4.05 30.63 19.50
CA PRO A 61 5.20 31.08 18.72
C PRO A 61 5.99 29.86 18.22
N LYS A 62 6.08 29.72 16.88
CA LYS A 62 6.68 28.62 16.08
C LYS A 62 5.77 27.45 15.68
N ALA A 63 4.47 27.47 15.97
CA ALA A 63 3.54 26.50 15.37
C ALA A 63 3.06 26.99 13.98
N PHE A 64 2.81 26.05 13.06
CA PHE A 64 2.25 26.29 11.73
C PHE A 64 0.73 26.33 11.81
N GLU A 65 0.10 27.31 11.16
CA GLU A 65 -1.35 27.50 11.16
C GLU A 65 -1.94 26.92 9.87
N CYS A 66 -2.90 25.99 9.98
CA CYS A 66 -3.57 25.43 8.81
C CYS A 66 -4.30 26.54 8.03
N ALA A 67 -4.21 26.51 6.69
CA ALA A 67 -4.77 27.55 5.83
C ALA A 67 -6.30 27.63 5.87
N ASP A 68 -6.98 26.53 6.20
CA ASP A 68 -8.41 26.46 6.46
C ASP A 68 -8.82 26.91 7.88
N GLY A 69 -7.85 27.21 8.75
CA GLY A 69 -8.06 27.56 10.15
C GLY A 69 -8.48 26.37 11.02
N SER A 70 -8.31 25.13 10.55
CA SER A 70 -8.72 23.90 11.26
C SER A 70 -7.86 23.54 12.49
N GLY A 71 -6.77 24.27 12.74
CA GLY A 71 -5.92 24.08 13.92
C GLY A 71 -4.48 24.55 13.72
N CYS A 72 -3.64 24.28 14.71
CA CYS A 72 -2.20 24.56 14.69
C CYS A 72 -1.39 23.26 14.69
N VAL A 73 -0.46 23.13 13.76
CA VAL A 73 0.48 22.02 13.65
C VAL A 73 1.81 22.44 14.29
N THR A 74 2.50 21.52 14.97
CA THR A 74 3.81 21.84 15.56
C THR A 74 4.89 21.97 14.47
N GLU A 75 5.93 22.77 14.70
CA GLU A 75 7.03 23.00 13.72
C GLU A 75 7.63 21.70 13.15
N SER A 76 7.68 20.64 13.97
CA SER A 76 8.19 19.31 13.60
C SER A 76 7.24 18.46 12.77
N LEU A 77 5.96 18.81 12.77
CA LEU A 77 4.91 18.13 12.01
C LEU A 77 4.56 18.90 10.74
N ALA A 78 4.79 20.22 10.72
CA ALA A 78 4.68 20.99 9.49
C ALA A 78 5.79 20.57 8.51
N CYS A 79 5.45 20.31 7.25
CA CYS A 79 6.37 19.86 6.22
C CYS A 79 7.04 18.51 6.55
N ASP A 80 6.32 17.63 7.26
CA ASP A 80 6.72 16.26 7.58
C ASP A 80 6.13 15.22 6.61
N GLY A 81 5.57 15.70 5.49
CA GLY A 81 4.89 14.99 4.40
C GLY A 81 3.69 14.16 4.80
N ARG A 82 3.07 14.45 5.93
CA ARG A 82 1.73 13.99 6.26
C ARG A 82 0.85 15.20 6.45
N ALA A 83 -0.30 15.23 5.80
CA ALA A 83 -1.30 16.24 6.09
C ALA A 83 -1.86 15.99 7.50
N GLN A 84 -1.43 16.77 8.50
CA GLN A 84 -2.12 16.90 9.78
C GLN A 84 -3.28 17.91 9.67
N CYS A 85 -3.15 18.91 8.79
CA CYS A 85 -4.26 19.78 8.42
C CYS A 85 -5.27 19.01 7.56
N SER A 86 -6.55 19.29 7.77
CA SER A 86 -7.63 18.63 7.00
C SER A 86 -7.59 18.96 5.50
N ASP A 87 -7.03 20.12 5.16
CA ASP A 87 -6.77 20.59 3.80
C ASP A 87 -5.34 20.26 3.29
N GLY A 88 -4.48 19.68 4.13
CA GLY A 88 -3.08 19.38 3.85
C GLY A 88 -2.19 20.61 3.65
N SER A 89 -2.60 21.77 4.16
CA SER A 89 -1.89 23.04 4.00
C SER A 89 -0.54 23.11 4.70
N ASP A 90 -0.35 22.31 5.76
CA ASP A 90 0.93 22.05 6.43
C ASP A 90 1.98 21.38 5.54
N GLU A 91 1.55 20.79 4.42
CA GLU A 91 2.41 20.18 3.42
C GLU A 91 2.50 20.97 2.11
N LEU A 92 1.90 22.17 2.07
CA LEU A 92 1.94 23.06 0.92
C LEU A 92 3.00 24.16 1.13
N ASP A 93 3.77 24.44 0.08
CA ASP A 93 4.78 25.52 0.04
C ASP A 93 5.91 25.40 1.10
N CYS A 94 6.30 24.17 1.41
CA CYS A 94 7.42 23.87 2.30
C CYS A 94 8.77 24.37 1.75
N ASP A 95 9.52 25.13 2.57
CA ASP A 95 10.89 25.50 2.24
C ASP A 95 11.74 24.22 2.17
N TRP A 96 12.48 24.05 1.06
CA TRP A 96 13.31 22.89 0.69
C TRP A 96 14.44 22.54 1.70
N ARG A 97 14.46 23.23 2.84
CA ARG A 97 15.44 23.11 3.91
C ARG A 97 14.97 22.24 5.10
N SER A 98 13.67 22.03 5.32
CA SER A 98 13.15 21.54 6.61
C SER A 98 12.45 20.15 6.63
N GLY A 99 12.52 19.33 5.58
CA GLY A 99 11.66 18.14 5.43
C GLY A 99 12.29 16.74 5.63
N CYS A 100 13.27 16.54 6.50
CA CYS A 100 13.74 15.18 6.83
C CYS A 100 13.31 14.79 8.25
N LEU A 101 12.80 13.56 8.44
CA LEU A 101 12.57 13.01 9.78
C LEU A 101 13.89 13.02 10.57
N SER A 102 13.79 13.15 11.90
CA SER A 102 14.98 13.17 12.78
C SER A 102 15.86 11.92 12.70
N SER A 103 15.31 10.81 12.18
CA SER A 103 15.96 9.53 11.93
C SER A 103 16.64 9.42 10.56
N ASP A 104 16.44 10.38 9.67
CA ASP A 104 16.88 10.30 8.27
C ASP A 104 18.17 11.08 8.01
N TRP A 105 18.90 10.66 6.97
CA TRP A 105 20.10 11.32 6.47
C TRP A 105 19.78 12.12 5.21
N LYS A 106 20.28 13.36 5.15
CA LYS A 106 20.01 14.29 4.05
C LYS A 106 21.13 14.27 2.99
N CYS A 107 20.76 13.87 1.78
CA CYS A 107 21.59 13.90 0.58
C CYS A 107 22.00 15.33 0.16
N ARG A 108 23.02 15.46 -0.68
CA ARG A 108 23.49 16.77 -1.19
C ARG A 108 22.44 17.47 -2.05
N ASN A 109 21.62 16.71 -2.78
CA ASN A 109 20.47 17.20 -3.54
C ASN A 109 19.19 17.38 -2.68
N ASN A 110 19.30 17.35 -1.35
CA ASN A 110 18.22 17.52 -0.37
C ASN A 110 17.19 16.38 -0.29
N ILE A 111 17.43 15.24 -0.93
CA ILE A 111 16.64 14.02 -0.72
C ILE A 111 16.94 13.43 0.67
N CYS A 112 15.93 12.93 1.37
CA CYS A 112 16.10 12.26 2.66
C CYS A 112 16.10 10.75 2.43
N ILE A 113 17.07 10.05 3.00
CA ILE A 113 17.15 8.58 3.01
C ILE A 113 17.27 8.09 4.45
N PRO A 114 16.73 6.91 4.80
CA PRO A 114 16.99 6.31 6.11
C PRO A 114 18.50 6.14 6.39
N GLN A 115 18.94 6.34 7.63
CA GLN A 115 20.37 6.25 8.00
C GLN A 115 21.04 4.91 7.64
N ASN A 116 20.29 3.82 7.59
CA ASN A 116 20.78 2.50 7.19
C ASN A 116 21.10 2.37 5.69
N PHE A 117 20.77 3.38 4.88
CA PHE A 117 21.08 3.45 3.45
C PHE A 117 22.32 4.31 3.15
N LEU A 118 23.02 4.80 4.17
CA LEU A 118 24.29 5.48 3.99
C LEU A 118 25.45 4.48 3.81
N CYS A 119 26.24 4.63 2.75
CA CYS A 119 27.37 3.73 2.42
C CYS A 119 26.94 2.26 2.28
N ASN A 120 25.82 2.00 1.60
CA ASN A 120 25.28 0.66 1.35
C ASN A 120 25.58 0.15 -0.08
N GLU A 121 26.44 0.86 -0.83
CA GLU A 121 26.79 0.60 -2.23
C GLU A 121 25.64 0.80 -3.22
N VAL A 122 24.54 1.41 -2.80
CA VAL A 122 23.36 1.72 -3.62
C VAL A 122 23.20 3.24 -3.65
N ASN A 123 23.02 3.79 -4.85
CA ASN A 123 22.75 5.23 -5.02
C ASN A 123 21.26 5.53 -4.72
N ASP A 124 20.95 5.61 -3.44
CA ASP A 124 19.63 5.93 -2.88
C ASP A 124 19.34 7.44 -2.88
N CYS A 125 20.39 8.27 -2.96
CA CYS A 125 20.25 9.72 -3.14
C CYS A 125 19.99 10.15 -4.59
N GLY A 126 20.25 9.30 -5.58
CA GLY A 126 20.19 9.64 -7.01
C GLY A 126 21.36 10.49 -7.53
N ASP A 127 22.03 11.26 -6.68
CA ASP A 127 23.26 12.01 -6.98
C ASP A 127 24.53 11.36 -6.41
N ASN A 128 24.41 10.14 -5.87
CA ASN A 128 25.48 9.32 -5.29
C ASN A 128 26.13 9.95 -4.05
N SER A 129 25.50 10.94 -3.41
CA SER A 129 26.08 11.65 -2.26
C SER A 129 26.18 10.82 -0.99
N ASP A 130 25.27 9.86 -0.84
CA ASP A 130 25.29 8.78 0.14
C ASP A 130 26.54 7.91 0.01
N GLU A 131 27.03 7.69 -1.21
CA GLU A 131 28.17 6.81 -1.48
C GLU A 131 29.50 7.57 -1.72
N GLU A 132 29.44 8.85 -2.10
CA GLU A 132 30.63 9.67 -2.41
C GLU A 132 31.47 10.03 -1.19
N THR A 133 30.82 10.23 -0.04
CA THR A 133 31.49 10.69 1.19
C THR A 133 32.06 9.51 1.98
N CYS A 134 32.00 8.29 1.43
CA CYS A 134 32.68 7.10 1.92
C CYS A 134 34.15 7.12 1.44
N GLY A 135 34.92 8.13 1.86
CA GLY A 135 36.39 8.23 1.75
C GLY A 135 37.05 7.76 0.44
N SER A 136 36.98 8.55 -0.64
CA SER A 136 37.66 8.23 -1.92
C SER A 136 39.16 8.57 -1.88
N CYS A 137 40.03 7.59 -2.16
CA CYS A 137 41.48 7.78 -2.15
C CYS A 137 42.00 8.57 -3.34
N MET A 138 42.45 9.80 -3.07
CA MET A 138 43.14 10.60 -4.07
C MET A 138 44.56 10.08 -4.35
N LYS A 139 44.86 9.91 -5.65
CA LYS A 139 46.21 9.73 -6.23
C LYS A 139 46.98 8.44 -5.87
N MET A 140 46.30 7.38 -5.47
CA MET A 140 46.86 6.02 -5.36
C MET A 140 45.88 5.03 -6.03
N LYS A 141 46.38 4.16 -6.91
CA LYS A 141 45.57 3.47 -7.94
C LYS A 141 44.86 2.19 -7.47
N ILE A 142 45.05 1.73 -6.23
CA ILE A 142 44.54 0.42 -5.78
C ILE A 142 43.89 0.57 -4.39
N ARG A 143 42.64 0.10 -4.26
CA ARG A 143 41.78 0.16 -3.07
C ARG A 143 41.51 -1.26 -2.57
N CYS A 144 41.71 -1.50 -1.28
CA CYS A 144 41.31 -2.73 -0.58
C CYS A 144 39.78 -2.73 -0.34
N SER A 145 39.18 -3.91 -0.14
CA SER A 145 37.74 -4.04 0.18
C SER A 145 37.32 -3.32 1.46
N ASP A 146 38.25 -3.08 2.39
CA ASP A 146 38.05 -2.33 3.64
C ASP A 146 38.21 -0.80 3.50
N GLY A 147 38.41 -0.29 2.27
CA GLY A 147 38.56 1.14 2.00
C GLY A 147 39.98 1.69 2.20
N ARG A 148 40.97 0.85 2.55
CA ARG A 148 42.40 1.24 2.56
C ARG A 148 42.95 1.39 1.15
N CYS A 149 43.98 2.21 0.98
CA CYS A 149 44.57 2.47 -0.34
C CYS A 149 46.07 2.27 -0.37
N LEU A 150 46.53 1.63 -1.43
CA LEU A 150 47.88 1.07 -1.54
C LEU A 150 48.68 1.70 -2.68
N ASN A 151 49.99 1.81 -2.46
CA ASN A 151 50.97 2.23 -3.45
C ASN A 151 51.35 1.06 -4.37
N GLN A 152 51.88 1.35 -5.55
CA GLN A 152 52.36 0.32 -6.49
C GLN A 152 53.50 -0.55 -5.93
N ARG A 153 54.16 -0.12 -4.84
CA ARG A 153 55.23 -0.87 -4.15
C ARG A 153 54.74 -1.71 -2.98
N GLU A 154 53.50 -1.49 -2.56
CA GLU A 154 52.82 -2.19 -1.45
C GLU A 154 51.89 -3.29 -2.00
N MET A 155 51.87 -3.46 -3.32
CA MET A 155 51.26 -4.63 -3.95
C MET A 155 52.36 -5.67 -4.14
N CYS A 156 52.08 -6.94 -3.79
CA CYS A 156 53.00 -8.04 -4.03
C CYS A 156 54.35 -7.92 -3.29
N ASP A 157 54.36 -7.31 -2.10
CA ASP A 157 55.57 -7.07 -1.32
C ASP A 157 55.87 -8.15 -0.26
N GLY A 158 55.02 -9.18 -0.14
CA GLY A 158 55.17 -10.25 0.84
C GLY A 158 54.50 -9.95 2.19
N VAL A 159 53.77 -8.83 2.30
CA VAL A 159 53.10 -8.39 3.51
C VAL A 159 51.65 -8.00 3.22
N ALA A 160 50.69 -8.74 3.78
CA ALA A 160 49.26 -8.43 3.66
C ALA A 160 48.86 -7.10 4.36
N GLN A 161 48.59 -6.09 3.55
CA GLN A 161 48.16 -4.75 3.97
C GLN A 161 46.64 -4.59 3.96
N CYS A 162 45.95 -5.31 3.07
CA CYS A 162 44.50 -5.42 3.09
C CYS A 162 44.04 -6.47 4.12
N THR A 163 42.90 -6.22 4.77
CA THR A 163 42.30 -7.20 5.70
C THR A 163 41.89 -8.53 5.03
N ASP A 164 41.56 -8.49 3.74
CA ASP A 164 41.25 -9.64 2.89
C ASP A 164 42.47 -10.22 2.14
N ARG A 165 43.66 -9.63 2.32
CA ARG A 165 44.90 -9.95 1.58
C ARG A 165 44.81 -9.78 0.07
N SER A 166 43.90 -8.94 -0.43
CA SER A 166 43.75 -8.65 -1.86
C SER A 166 45.00 -8.06 -2.52
N ASP A 167 45.92 -7.51 -1.72
CA ASP A 167 47.22 -6.98 -2.15
C ASP A 167 48.29 -8.04 -2.42
N GLU A 168 48.03 -9.29 -2.01
CA GLU A 168 48.90 -10.46 -2.23
C GLU A 168 48.18 -11.60 -2.96
N PRO A 169 47.64 -11.37 -4.18
CA PRO A 169 46.90 -12.40 -4.89
C PRO A 169 47.81 -13.58 -5.29
N HIS A 170 47.22 -14.77 -5.47
CA HIS A 170 47.95 -15.99 -5.84
C HIS A 170 48.69 -15.89 -7.20
N THR A 171 48.44 -14.84 -7.98
CA THR A 171 49.08 -14.53 -9.27
C THR A 171 50.39 -13.74 -9.13
N CYS A 172 50.73 -13.32 -7.92
CA CYS A 172 51.93 -12.57 -7.58
C CYS A 172 53.22 -13.32 -7.98
N GLY A 173 54.14 -12.66 -8.69
CA GLY A 173 55.41 -13.26 -9.14
C GLY A 173 55.28 -14.41 -10.16
N LYS A 174 54.06 -14.71 -10.63
CA LYS A 174 53.82 -15.69 -11.71
C LYS A 174 53.86 -15.00 -13.07
N SER A 175 54.16 -15.77 -14.10
CA SER A 175 54.11 -15.32 -15.49
C SER A 175 53.05 -16.09 -16.27
N CYS A 176 52.40 -15.43 -17.22
CA CYS A 176 51.41 -16.00 -18.11
C CYS A 176 51.92 -17.20 -18.92
N ARG A 177 53.24 -17.32 -19.11
CA ARG A 177 53.86 -18.47 -19.80
C ARG A 177 53.75 -19.79 -19.04
N ASN A 178 53.61 -19.73 -17.71
CA ASN A 178 53.55 -20.90 -16.84
C ASN A 178 52.12 -21.08 -16.32
N ALA A 179 51.40 -22.10 -16.84
CA ALA A 179 50.02 -22.40 -16.45
C ALA A 179 49.08 -21.17 -16.47
N ASN A 180 49.23 -20.31 -17.48
CA ASN A 180 48.47 -19.06 -17.64
C ASN A 180 48.57 -18.11 -16.44
N GLY A 181 49.66 -18.14 -15.68
CA GLY A 181 49.80 -17.33 -14.46
C GLY A 181 48.84 -17.72 -13.33
N GLY A 182 48.10 -18.82 -13.48
CA GLY A 182 46.98 -19.22 -12.61
C GLY A 182 45.62 -18.66 -13.06
N CYS A 183 45.54 -17.87 -14.13
CA CYS A 183 44.30 -17.28 -14.63
C CYS A 183 43.41 -18.30 -15.34
N SER A 184 42.10 -18.20 -15.13
CA SER A 184 41.09 -19.00 -15.85
C SER A 184 40.96 -18.64 -17.33
N HIS A 185 41.10 -17.36 -17.71
CA HIS A 185 40.86 -16.86 -19.06
C HIS A 185 42.07 -16.12 -19.66
N THR A 186 42.04 -14.79 -19.72
CA THR A 186 43.11 -14.01 -20.36
C THR A 186 44.14 -13.61 -19.31
N CYS A 187 45.43 -13.81 -19.59
CA CYS A 187 46.53 -13.40 -18.71
C CYS A 187 47.39 -12.35 -19.41
N VAL A 188 47.77 -11.30 -18.68
CA VAL A 188 48.71 -10.25 -19.12
C VAL A 188 49.86 -10.15 -18.12
N ASP A 189 51.10 -10.31 -18.58
CA ASP A 189 52.28 -10.13 -17.73
C ASP A 189 52.41 -8.64 -17.34
N GLN A 190 52.52 -8.37 -16.03
CA GLN A 190 52.74 -7.04 -15.45
C GLN A 190 54.08 -7.01 -14.69
N THR A 191 54.51 -5.82 -14.26
CA THR A 191 55.78 -5.65 -13.53
C THR A 191 55.82 -6.37 -12.17
N TRP A 192 54.66 -6.71 -11.61
CA TRP A 192 54.49 -7.34 -10.30
C TRP A 192 54.00 -8.81 -10.36
N GLY A 193 53.63 -9.33 -11.54
CA GLY A 193 53.11 -10.69 -11.68
C GLY A 193 52.16 -10.85 -12.88
N ALA A 194 51.28 -11.85 -12.83
CA ALA A 194 50.28 -12.12 -13.85
C ALA A 194 48.95 -11.41 -13.52
N LEU A 195 48.44 -10.58 -14.44
CA LEU A 195 47.12 -9.96 -14.34
C LEU A 195 46.08 -10.76 -15.13
N CYS A 196 45.04 -11.23 -14.44
CA CYS A 196 43.94 -11.96 -15.06
C CYS A 196 42.84 -11.00 -15.53
N ASN A 197 42.50 -11.06 -16.82
CA ASN A 197 41.40 -10.34 -17.42
C ASN A 197 40.29 -11.30 -17.84
N CYS A 198 39.05 -10.88 -17.61
CA CYS A 198 37.86 -11.63 -17.97
C CYS A 198 37.26 -11.15 -19.31
N PRO A 199 36.63 -12.06 -20.08
CA PRO A 199 35.88 -11.68 -21.27
C PRO A 199 34.66 -10.81 -20.91
N SER A 200 34.08 -10.12 -21.91
CA SER A 200 32.85 -9.35 -21.71
C SER A 200 31.73 -10.24 -21.15
N GLY A 201 30.98 -9.73 -20.17
CA GLY A 201 29.94 -10.49 -19.46
C GLY A 201 30.45 -11.30 -18.26
N MET A 202 31.75 -11.22 -17.93
CA MET A 202 32.33 -11.89 -16.76
C MET A 202 33.19 -10.94 -15.93
N THR A 203 33.17 -11.11 -14.62
CA THR A 203 33.99 -10.35 -13.66
C THR A 203 34.99 -11.26 -12.95
N LEU A 204 36.08 -10.68 -12.48
CA LEU A 204 37.10 -11.42 -11.75
C LEU A 204 36.57 -11.73 -10.34
N SER A 205 36.60 -13.01 -9.97
CA SER A 205 36.23 -13.48 -8.62
C SER A 205 37.14 -12.91 -7.54
N ALA A 206 36.69 -13.00 -6.28
CA ALA A 206 37.46 -12.58 -5.10
C ALA A 206 38.84 -13.25 -4.99
N ASN A 207 39.02 -14.42 -5.61
CA ASN A 207 40.31 -15.13 -5.63
C ASN A 207 41.33 -14.47 -6.58
N GLY A 208 40.92 -13.53 -7.43
CA GLY A 208 41.79 -12.76 -8.32
C GLY A 208 42.26 -13.49 -9.58
N PHE A 209 41.75 -14.69 -9.88
CA PHE A 209 42.16 -15.47 -11.06
C PHE A 209 41.03 -16.22 -11.79
N ASP A 210 39.92 -16.53 -11.13
CA ASP A 210 38.74 -17.12 -11.78
C ASP A 210 37.79 -16.04 -12.27
N CYS A 211 37.25 -16.19 -13.48
CA CYS A 211 36.20 -15.32 -13.99
C CYS A 211 34.84 -15.93 -13.69
N ILE A 212 34.00 -15.17 -13.01
CA ILE A 212 32.61 -15.52 -12.73
C ILE A 212 31.69 -14.77 -13.67
N ASP A 213 30.61 -15.44 -14.02
CA ASP A 213 29.54 -14.89 -14.84
C ASP A 213 28.87 -13.70 -14.13
N VAL A 214 28.62 -12.61 -14.87
CA VAL A 214 27.85 -11.48 -14.35
C VAL A 214 26.38 -11.78 -14.59
N ASP A 215 25.61 -11.96 -13.54
CA ASP A 215 24.16 -12.12 -13.70
C ASP A 215 23.50 -10.77 -13.97
N GLU A 216 23.31 -10.43 -15.24
CA GLU A 216 22.65 -9.17 -15.62
C GLU A 216 21.16 -9.14 -15.25
N CYS A 217 20.53 -10.30 -15.02
CA CYS A 217 19.13 -10.39 -14.63
C CYS A 217 18.91 -10.08 -13.14
N SER A 218 19.97 -10.16 -12.33
CA SER A 218 19.98 -9.82 -10.90
C SER A 218 20.14 -8.31 -10.63
N GLN A 219 20.34 -7.49 -11.67
CA GLN A 219 20.31 -6.04 -11.53
C GLN A 219 18.91 -5.53 -11.15
N SER A 220 18.85 -4.47 -10.34
CA SER A 220 17.60 -3.87 -9.85
C SER A 220 16.63 -3.51 -10.98
N PHE A 221 17.15 -2.86 -12.03
CA PHE A 221 16.46 -2.67 -13.29
C PHE A 221 17.24 -3.39 -14.39
N GLY A 222 16.88 -4.65 -14.61
CA GLY A 222 17.57 -5.52 -15.57
C GLY A 222 17.48 -5.03 -17.02
N PRO A 223 18.30 -5.58 -17.92
CA PRO A 223 18.41 -5.13 -19.31
C PRO A 223 17.22 -5.53 -20.20
N CYS A 224 16.34 -6.42 -19.72
CA CYS A 224 15.18 -6.91 -20.45
C CYS A 224 13.90 -6.25 -19.93
N MET A 225 13.04 -5.83 -20.85
CA MET A 225 11.74 -5.25 -20.52
C MET A 225 10.76 -6.26 -19.88
N HIS A 226 10.82 -7.54 -20.31
CA HIS A 226 9.98 -8.60 -19.79
C HIS A 226 10.83 -9.68 -19.10
N LEU A 227 10.90 -10.90 -19.65
CA LEU A 227 11.60 -12.01 -19.03
C LEU A 227 13.09 -11.97 -19.38
N CYS A 228 13.95 -11.90 -18.36
CA CYS A 228 15.39 -12.03 -18.46
C CYS A 228 15.81 -13.44 -18.06
N THR A 229 16.71 -14.06 -18.83
CA THR A 229 17.36 -15.31 -18.42
C THR A 229 18.86 -15.19 -18.62
N ASN A 230 19.60 -15.38 -17.54
CA ASN A 230 21.05 -15.28 -17.51
C ASN A 230 21.70 -16.49 -18.22
N THR A 231 22.80 -16.26 -18.92
CA THR A 231 23.59 -17.29 -19.61
C THR A 231 25.08 -17.04 -19.38
N PRO A 232 25.95 -18.04 -19.38
CA PRO A 232 27.38 -17.78 -19.15
C PRO A 232 27.98 -16.79 -20.17
N GLY A 233 28.39 -15.61 -19.68
CA GLY A 233 28.95 -14.49 -20.43
C GLY A 233 27.94 -13.59 -21.14
N SER A 234 26.63 -13.78 -20.95
CA SER A 234 25.59 -12.96 -21.59
C SER A 234 24.19 -13.18 -21.00
N PHE A 235 23.17 -12.55 -21.56
CA PHE A 235 21.78 -12.81 -21.19
C PHE A 235 20.89 -12.91 -22.43
N ARG A 236 19.74 -13.55 -22.28
CA ARG A 236 18.70 -13.57 -23.32
C ARG A 236 17.40 -12.98 -22.78
N CYS A 237 16.82 -12.05 -23.55
CA CYS A 237 15.53 -11.44 -23.27
C CYS A 237 14.42 -12.13 -24.05
N LEU A 238 13.31 -12.43 -23.37
CA LEU A 238 12.12 -13.04 -23.94
C LEU A 238 10.92 -12.12 -23.73
N CYS A 239 10.17 -11.87 -24.80
CA CYS A 239 8.94 -11.09 -24.75
C CYS A 239 7.74 -11.98 -24.46
N GLN A 240 6.76 -11.46 -23.72
CA GLN A 240 5.49 -12.14 -23.49
C GLN A 240 4.69 -12.28 -24.80
N ASN A 241 3.72 -13.21 -24.80
CA ASN A 241 2.82 -13.41 -25.92
C ASN A 241 2.09 -12.11 -26.30
N GLY A 242 2.02 -11.80 -27.59
CA GLY A 242 1.47 -10.55 -28.10
C GLY A 242 2.50 -9.42 -28.23
N PHE A 243 3.75 -9.63 -27.81
CA PHE A 243 4.84 -8.67 -27.98
C PHE A 243 5.94 -9.22 -28.90
N LYS A 244 6.49 -8.36 -29.76
CA LYS A 244 7.62 -8.66 -30.64
C LYS A 244 8.91 -8.12 -30.07
N SER A 245 9.98 -8.92 -30.08
CA SER A 245 11.31 -8.46 -29.68
C SER A 245 11.90 -7.51 -30.71
N LEU A 246 12.46 -6.39 -30.23
CA LEU A 246 13.21 -5.42 -31.03
C LEU A 246 14.73 -5.69 -31.06
N GLY A 247 15.19 -6.75 -30.40
CA GLY A 247 16.59 -7.20 -30.40
C GLY A 247 17.50 -6.52 -29.36
N ASN A 248 17.12 -5.36 -28.83
CA ASN A 248 17.85 -4.62 -27.79
C ASN A 248 17.33 -4.87 -26.36
N GLY A 249 16.63 -5.99 -26.14
CA GLY A 249 15.93 -6.27 -24.88
C GLY A 249 14.58 -5.56 -24.70
N SER A 250 14.19 -4.69 -25.65
CA SER A 250 12.86 -4.07 -25.67
C SER A 250 11.85 -4.94 -26.41
N CYS A 251 10.59 -4.82 -26.00
CA CYS A 251 9.46 -5.54 -26.56
C CYS A 251 8.40 -4.55 -27.05
N GLU A 252 7.80 -4.80 -28.21
CA GLU A 252 6.75 -3.95 -28.79
C GLU A 252 5.43 -4.71 -28.91
N ALA A 253 4.36 -4.15 -28.38
CA ALA A 253 3.01 -4.67 -28.48
C ALA A 253 2.54 -4.79 -29.94
N GLN A 254 2.00 -5.95 -30.32
CA GLN A 254 1.37 -6.16 -31.62
C GLN A 254 -0.14 -5.91 -31.52
N GLY A 255 -0.72 -5.29 -32.55
CA GLY A 255 -2.17 -5.15 -32.67
C GLY A 255 -2.67 -3.72 -32.52
N PHE A 256 -3.59 -3.51 -31.57
CA PHE A 256 -4.36 -2.28 -31.43
C PHE A 256 -3.50 -1.09 -30.96
N PRO A 257 -3.89 0.15 -31.30
CA PRO A 257 -3.20 1.34 -30.79
C PRO A 257 -3.39 1.46 -29.28
N VAL A 258 -2.35 1.94 -28.59
CA VAL A 258 -2.42 2.28 -27.17
C VAL A 258 -3.41 3.42 -26.98
N LYS A 259 -4.41 3.19 -26.12
CA LYS A 259 -5.38 4.19 -25.70
C LYS A 259 -5.29 4.36 -24.18
N ILE A 260 -5.60 5.55 -23.68
CA ILE A 260 -5.66 5.85 -22.26
C ILE A 260 -7.13 6.13 -21.91
N LEU A 261 -7.71 5.36 -21.01
CA LEU A 261 -9.03 5.60 -20.46
C LEU A 261 -8.91 6.68 -19.37
N THR A 262 -9.73 7.71 -19.50
CA THR A 262 -9.76 8.85 -18.57
C THR A 262 -11.12 9.54 -18.67
N PHE A 263 -11.31 10.61 -17.92
CA PHE A 263 -12.48 11.46 -18.05
C PHE A 263 -12.10 12.92 -18.21
N ARG A 264 -12.97 13.68 -18.88
CA ARG A 264 -12.79 15.11 -19.11
C ARG A 264 -14.15 15.77 -19.27
N ARG A 265 -14.42 16.83 -18.49
CA ARG A 265 -15.65 17.63 -18.59
C ARG A 265 -16.91 16.76 -18.56
N SER A 266 -17.01 15.90 -17.55
CA SER A 266 -18.15 14.99 -17.36
C SER A 266 -18.37 13.98 -18.50
N LEU A 267 -17.32 13.68 -19.28
CA LEU A 267 -17.30 12.63 -20.29
C LEU A 267 -16.18 11.64 -19.97
N ILE A 268 -16.52 10.36 -19.86
CA ILE A 268 -15.52 9.28 -19.87
C ILE A 268 -15.18 8.96 -21.32
N GLY A 269 -13.90 8.81 -21.63
CA GLY A 269 -13.43 8.59 -23.00
C GLY A 269 -12.02 8.03 -23.09
N LEU A 270 -11.59 7.80 -24.33
CA LEU A 270 -10.29 7.22 -24.64
C LEU A 270 -9.41 8.28 -25.33
N VAL A 271 -8.20 8.47 -24.84
CA VAL A 271 -7.16 9.24 -25.55
C VAL A 271 -6.31 8.28 -26.36
N ASN A 272 -6.34 8.41 -27.69
CA ASN A 272 -5.42 7.66 -28.53
C ASN A 272 -4.03 8.31 -28.49
N VAL A 273 -3.03 7.56 -28.02
CA VAL A 273 -1.67 8.10 -27.79
C VAL A 273 -1.01 8.56 -29.10
N LYS A 274 -1.25 7.85 -30.21
CA LYS A 274 -0.65 8.17 -31.52
C LYS A 274 -1.30 9.40 -32.16
N THR A 275 -2.64 9.47 -32.17
CA THR A 275 -3.36 10.58 -32.83
C THR A 275 -3.56 11.79 -31.91
N ARG A 276 -3.39 11.61 -30.60
CA ARG A 276 -3.60 12.63 -29.54
C ARG A 276 -5.03 13.17 -29.49
N VAL A 277 -5.99 12.37 -29.95
CA VAL A 277 -7.42 12.71 -29.97
C VAL A 277 -8.14 12.04 -28.80
N PHE A 278 -9.02 12.79 -28.13
CA PHE A 278 -9.94 12.29 -27.11
C PHE A 278 -11.26 11.85 -27.75
N GLU A 279 -11.60 10.57 -27.61
CA GLU A 279 -12.82 9.93 -28.11
C GLU A 279 -13.81 9.76 -26.94
N PRO A 280 -14.90 10.55 -26.86
CA PRO A 280 -15.88 10.40 -25.78
C PRO A 280 -16.67 9.10 -25.93
N LEU A 281 -16.90 8.39 -24.82
CA LEU A 281 -17.65 7.14 -24.78
C LEU A 281 -18.96 7.27 -24.00
N LEU A 282 -18.96 7.95 -22.86
CA LEU A 282 -20.09 8.02 -21.94
C LEU A 282 -20.18 9.41 -21.32
N SER A 283 -21.41 9.92 -21.14
CA SER A 283 -21.67 11.09 -20.30
C SER A 283 -22.01 10.65 -18.90
N ILE A 284 -21.43 11.32 -17.91
CA ILE A 284 -21.57 11.01 -16.48
C ILE A 284 -22.17 12.21 -15.74
N GLU A 285 -22.87 11.91 -14.65
CA GLU A 285 -23.50 12.92 -13.79
C GLU A 285 -22.55 13.47 -12.72
N SER A 286 -21.60 12.65 -12.28
CA SER A 286 -20.62 12.97 -11.24
C SER A 286 -19.22 12.59 -11.69
N ASP A 287 -18.24 13.46 -11.40
CA ASP A 287 -16.84 13.20 -11.74
C ASP A 287 -16.28 12.00 -10.95
N PRO A 288 -15.56 11.07 -11.60
CA PRO A 288 -15.09 9.85 -10.97
C PRO A 288 -13.80 10.07 -10.18
N ILE A 289 -13.72 9.44 -9.00
CA ILE A 289 -12.50 9.36 -8.18
C ILE A 289 -11.60 8.23 -8.67
N ALA A 290 -12.19 7.15 -9.16
CA ALA A 290 -11.49 5.96 -9.60
C ALA A 290 -12.17 5.38 -10.85
N LEU A 291 -11.37 4.80 -11.75
CA LEU A 291 -11.80 4.25 -13.03
C LEU A 291 -11.12 2.91 -13.30
N THR A 292 -11.87 1.91 -13.73
CA THR A 292 -11.34 0.64 -14.22
C THR A 292 -12.23 0.07 -15.32
N TYR A 293 -11.78 -0.97 -16.01
CA TYR A 293 -12.48 -1.51 -17.17
C TYR A 293 -12.24 -3.02 -17.31
N ASP A 294 -13.16 -3.73 -17.95
CA ASP A 294 -13.02 -5.12 -18.37
C ASP A 294 -13.20 -5.18 -19.90
N ILE A 295 -12.11 -5.42 -20.63
CA ILE A 295 -12.12 -5.48 -22.10
C ILE A 295 -12.93 -6.68 -22.60
N GLN A 296 -12.83 -7.84 -21.94
CA GLN A 296 -13.48 -9.06 -22.41
C GLN A 296 -15.01 -8.94 -22.36
N ARG A 297 -15.54 -8.26 -21.35
CA ARG A 297 -16.98 -8.04 -21.17
C ARG A 297 -17.46 -6.68 -21.70
N ASN A 298 -16.53 -5.83 -22.15
CA ASN A 298 -16.81 -4.45 -22.58
C ASN A 298 -17.50 -3.61 -21.49
N PHE A 299 -17.04 -3.75 -20.24
CA PHE A 299 -17.55 -2.99 -19.10
C PHE A 299 -16.57 -1.89 -18.70
N ILE A 300 -17.12 -0.74 -18.29
CA ILE A 300 -16.38 0.35 -17.65
C ILE A 300 -16.98 0.56 -16.26
N TYR A 301 -16.13 0.69 -15.25
CA TYR A 301 -16.52 0.90 -13.87
C TYR A 301 -15.92 2.20 -13.36
N TRP A 302 -16.69 2.96 -12.58
CA TRP A 302 -16.19 4.15 -11.90
C TRP A 302 -16.88 4.35 -10.56
N ALA A 303 -16.20 5.04 -9.65
CA ALA A 303 -16.76 5.43 -8.35
C ALA A 303 -16.84 6.96 -8.25
N ASP A 304 -17.92 7.46 -7.65
CA ASP A 304 -18.08 8.89 -7.33
C ASP A 304 -17.67 9.21 -5.88
N ASN A 305 -17.70 10.49 -5.52
CA ASN A 305 -17.41 10.93 -4.15
C ASN A 305 -18.56 10.71 -3.15
N HIS A 306 -19.74 10.31 -3.62
CA HIS A 306 -20.92 10.04 -2.80
C HIS A 306 -21.01 8.58 -2.35
N GLY A 307 -20.05 7.75 -2.78
CA GLY A 307 -19.98 6.34 -2.43
C GLY A 307 -20.82 5.43 -3.31
N ASN A 308 -21.12 5.85 -4.54
CA ASN A 308 -21.70 4.98 -5.56
C ASN A 308 -20.63 4.46 -6.50
N ILE A 309 -20.72 3.17 -6.82
CA ILE A 309 -19.91 2.51 -7.84
C ILE A 309 -20.85 2.21 -9.00
N TYR A 310 -20.51 2.72 -10.18
CA TYR A 310 -21.28 2.56 -11.40
C TYR A 310 -20.63 1.54 -12.32
N LYS A 311 -21.48 0.95 -13.16
CA LYS A 311 -21.11 0.06 -14.26
C LYS A 311 -21.73 0.59 -15.54
N ALA A 312 -20.96 0.66 -16.60
CA ALA A 312 -21.46 0.98 -17.93
C ALA A 312 -21.24 -0.16 -18.93
N TYR A 313 -22.25 -0.37 -19.77
CA TYR A 313 -22.23 -1.29 -20.91
C TYR A 313 -23.03 -0.66 -22.06
N ASN A 314 -22.53 -0.77 -23.29
CA ASN A 314 -23.19 -0.22 -24.49
C ASN A 314 -23.66 1.24 -24.33
N HIS A 315 -22.78 2.10 -23.80
CA HIS A 315 -23.04 3.54 -23.57
C HIS A 315 -24.17 3.85 -22.59
N LYS A 316 -24.62 2.87 -21.79
CA LYS A 316 -25.59 3.07 -20.71
C LYS A 316 -24.93 2.79 -19.37
N SER A 317 -25.18 3.66 -18.39
CA SER A 317 -24.71 3.56 -17.02
C SER A 317 -25.79 3.03 -16.09
N MET A 318 -25.39 2.29 -15.05
CA MET A 318 -26.23 1.91 -13.92
C MET A 318 -25.41 1.95 -12.63
N VAL A 319 -26.06 2.22 -11.50
CA VAL A 319 -25.45 2.08 -10.17
C VAL A 319 -25.35 0.59 -9.86
N LEU A 320 -24.13 0.11 -9.60
CA LEU A 320 -23.85 -1.27 -9.24
C LEU A 320 -23.88 -1.46 -7.72
N TYR A 321 -23.20 -0.57 -7.00
CA TYR A 321 -23.18 -0.52 -5.54
C TYR A 321 -23.47 0.89 -5.05
N SER A 322 -24.26 1.01 -4.00
CA SER A 322 -24.55 2.27 -3.32
C SER A 322 -24.18 2.17 -1.84
N GLY A 323 -23.98 3.33 -1.20
CA GLY A 323 -23.66 3.40 0.23
C GLY A 323 -22.27 2.85 0.58
N GLN A 324 -21.29 3.00 -0.33
CA GLN A 324 -19.90 2.62 -0.11
C GLN A 324 -19.07 3.88 0.22
N PRO A 325 -19.03 4.34 1.49
CA PRO A 325 -18.31 5.56 1.83
C PRO A 325 -16.81 5.41 1.59
N GLY A 326 -16.16 6.52 1.20
CA GLY A 326 -14.71 6.63 1.16
C GLY A 326 -14.02 5.73 0.13
N VAL A 327 -14.68 5.38 -0.99
CA VAL A 327 -14.02 4.62 -2.06
C VAL A 327 -12.85 5.43 -2.63
N ARG A 328 -11.65 4.85 -2.64
CA ARG A 328 -10.43 5.53 -3.11
C ARG A 328 -9.94 5.01 -4.45
N SER A 329 -9.98 3.70 -4.67
CA SER A 329 -9.46 3.05 -5.87
C SER A 329 -10.27 1.82 -6.26
N LEU A 330 -10.26 1.47 -7.55
CA LEU A 330 -11.00 0.36 -8.16
C LEU A 330 -10.06 -0.52 -8.99
N ALA A 331 -10.24 -1.83 -8.91
CA ALA A 331 -9.57 -2.78 -9.80
C ALA A 331 -10.50 -3.95 -10.13
N VAL A 332 -10.35 -4.54 -11.31
CA VAL A 332 -11.18 -5.66 -11.76
C VAL A 332 -10.34 -6.92 -11.93
N ASP A 333 -10.88 -8.04 -11.49
CA ASP A 333 -10.41 -9.34 -11.93
C ASP A 333 -11.04 -9.65 -13.29
N TRP A 334 -10.31 -9.38 -14.37
CA TRP A 334 -10.83 -9.62 -15.72
C TRP A 334 -11.06 -11.11 -16.03
N LEU A 335 -10.44 -12.05 -15.30
CA LEU A 335 -10.64 -13.48 -15.52
C LEU A 335 -12.00 -13.95 -14.98
N THR A 336 -12.41 -13.44 -13.80
CA THR A 336 -13.68 -13.83 -13.16
C THR A 336 -14.82 -12.82 -13.40
N GLY A 337 -14.47 -11.54 -13.61
CA GLY A 337 -15.39 -10.40 -13.70
C GLY A 337 -15.68 -9.73 -12.35
N GLN A 338 -15.05 -10.16 -11.26
CA GLN A 338 -15.25 -9.58 -9.92
C GLN A 338 -14.59 -8.20 -9.82
N LEU A 339 -15.22 -7.30 -9.07
CA LEU A 339 -14.74 -5.95 -8.83
C LEU A 339 -14.14 -5.86 -7.43
N TYR A 340 -13.02 -5.16 -7.28
CA TYR A 340 -12.34 -4.89 -6.01
C TYR A 340 -12.23 -3.39 -5.81
N TRP A 341 -12.35 -2.94 -4.56
CA TRP A 341 -12.18 -1.54 -4.22
C TRP A 341 -11.60 -1.35 -2.82
N THR A 342 -10.96 -0.21 -2.62
CA THR A 342 -10.43 0.22 -1.33
C THR A 342 -11.36 1.28 -0.72
N SER A 343 -11.58 1.19 0.59
CA SER A 343 -12.26 2.24 1.35
C SER A 343 -11.34 2.80 2.42
N VAL A 344 -11.09 4.12 2.37
CA VAL A 344 -10.29 4.83 3.37
C VAL A 344 -11.08 5.10 4.65
N THR A 345 -12.41 5.25 4.55
CA THR A 345 -13.27 5.49 5.73
C THR A 345 -13.51 4.19 6.50
N GLN A 346 -13.71 3.07 5.80
CA GLN A 346 -13.91 1.75 6.40
C GLN A 346 -12.60 1.00 6.63
N LYS A 347 -11.46 1.54 6.16
CA LYS A 347 -10.12 0.98 6.38
C LYS A 347 -9.99 -0.47 5.93
N ALA A 348 -10.58 -0.80 4.78
CA ALA A 348 -10.69 -2.17 4.30
C ALA A 348 -10.69 -2.28 2.76
N ILE A 349 -10.33 -3.46 2.28
CA ILE A 349 -10.39 -3.87 0.88
C ILE A 349 -11.60 -4.78 0.70
N PHE A 350 -12.45 -4.43 -0.26
CA PHE A 350 -13.68 -5.13 -0.56
C PHE A 350 -13.61 -5.79 -1.94
N THR A 351 -14.45 -6.81 -2.10
CA THR A 351 -14.71 -7.45 -3.38
C THR A 351 -16.21 -7.60 -3.60
N GLY A 352 -16.62 -7.65 -4.86
CA GLY A 352 -18.01 -7.72 -5.26
C GLY A 352 -18.21 -8.46 -6.57
N THR A 353 -19.36 -9.11 -6.67
CA THR A 353 -19.83 -9.77 -7.89
C THR A 353 -20.06 -8.78 -9.04
N ALA A 354 -19.80 -9.19 -10.28
CA ALA A 354 -20.01 -8.34 -11.46
C ALA A 354 -21.46 -7.82 -11.62
N ASP A 355 -22.42 -8.51 -11.00
CA ASP A 355 -23.86 -8.26 -11.09
C ASP A 355 -24.39 -7.41 -9.93
N GLY A 356 -23.55 -7.08 -8.94
CA GLY A 356 -23.94 -6.24 -7.80
C GLY A 356 -24.72 -6.98 -6.71
N SER A 357 -24.85 -8.31 -6.79
CA SER A 357 -25.70 -9.09 -5.88
C SER A 357 -25.11 -9.25 -4.47
N SER A 358 -23.78 -9.18 -4.36
CA SER A 358 -23.08 -9.48 -3.12
C SER A 358 -21.73 -8.77 -3.06
N THR A 359 -21.35 -8.40 -1.85
CA THR A 359 -20.06 -7.81 -1.47
C THR A 359 -19.46 -8.59 -0.31
N CYS A 360 -18.13 -8.55 -0.18
CA CYS A 360 -17.40 -9.19 0.91
C CYS A 360 -16.14 -8.39 1.24
N VAL A 361 -15.72 -8.43 2.51
CA VAL A 361 -14.45 -7.88 2.97
C VAL A 361 -13.35 -8.90 2.69
N VAL A 362 -12.29 -8.49 1.99
CA VAL A 362 -11.11 -9.32 1.76
C VAL A 362 -10.11 -9.12 2.91
N ILE A 363 -9.83 -7.87 3.27
CA ILE A 363 -8.90 -7.49 4.34
C ILE A 363 -9.42 -6.24 5.05
N SER A 364 -9.40 -6.25 6.38
CA SER A 364 -9.76 -5.09 7.22
C SER A 364 -8.86 -4.89 8.44
N LYS A 365 -7.93 -5.81 8.71
CA LYS A 365 -7.08 -5.78 9.90
C LYS A 365 -5.81 -4.96 9.63
N ASP A 366 -5.55 -3.94 10.44
CA ASP A 366 -4.34 -3.11 10.37
C ASP A 366 -4.07 -2.59 8.95
N THR A 367 -5.12 -2.10 8.30
CA THR A 367 -5.09 -1.62 6.91
C THR A 367 -5.61 -0.19 6.83
N ASP A 368 -4.88 0.68 6.14
CA ASP A 368 -5.37 1.95 5.64
C ASP A 368 -5.09 2.02 4.13
N PRO A 369 -5.96 1.41 3.29
CA PRO A 369 -5.64 1.13 1.91
C PRO A 369 -5.87 2.36 1.01
N GLY A 370 -4.82 2.78 0.31
CA GLY A 370 -4.86 3.79 -0.73
C GLY A 370 -5.26 3.23 -2.10
N GLU A 371 -4.33 3.27 -3.05
CA GLU A 371 -4.54 2.74 -4.41
C GLU A 371 -4.30 1.24 -4.48
N ILE A 372 -5.08 0.54 -5.31
CA ILE A 372 -5.05 -0.92 -5.47
C ILE A 372 -4.85 -1.30 -6.94
N VAL A 373 -4.05 -2.34 -7.18
CA VAL A 373 -3.89 -2.99 -8.48
C VAL A 373 -3.91 -4.51 -8.33
N LEU A 374 -4.33 -5.20 -9.39
CA LEU A 374 -4.50 -6.66 -9.39
C LEU A 374 -3.63 -7.31 -10.46
N SER A 375 -3.09 -8.48 -10.15
CA SER A 375 -2.56 -9.44 -11.12
C SER A 375 -3.36 -10.74 -11.01
N PRO A 376 -4.54 -10.84 -11.67
CA PRO A 376 -5.36 -12.05 -11.65
C PRO A 376 -4.66 -13.30 -12.18
N VAL A 377 -3.77 -13.13 -13.17
CA VAL A 377 -2.95 -14.21 -13.74
C VAL A 377 -1.96 -14.80 -12.72
N GLU A 378 -1.50 -14.00 -11.76
CA GLU A 378 -0.64 -14.46 -10.66
C GLU A 378 -1.43 -14.70 -9.37
N SER A 379 -2.71 -14.31 -9.34
CA SER A 379 -3.62 -14.38 -8.19
C SER A 379 -3.19 -13.51 -7.01
N PHE A 380 -2.63 -12.31 -7.29
CA PHE A 380 -2.20 -11.36 -6.26
C PHE A 380 -2.93 -10.02 -6.35
N ILE A 381 -3.10 -9.40 -5.18
CA ILE A 381 -3.52 -8.02 -4.97
C ILE A 381 -2.32 -7.24 -4.45
N PHE A 382 -2.17 -6.01 -4.94
CA PHE A 382 -1.16 -5.08 -4.45
C PHE A 382 -1.82 -3.76 -4.10
N TRP A 383 -1.44 -3.16 -2.99
CA TRP A 383 -1.96 -1.86 -2.60
C TRP A 383 -0.94 -1.07 -1.79
N ILE A 384 -1.15 0.25 -1.75
CA ILE A 384 -0.46 1.15 -0.83
C ILE A 384 -1.19 1.08 0.51
N ASN A 385 -0.49 0.71 1.57
CA ASN A 385 -0.97 0.79 2.94
C ASN A 385 -0.35 2.03 3.61
N ASN A 386 -1.19 3.03 3.89
CA ASN A 386 -0.77 4.25 4.58
C ASN A 386 -0.53 4.01 6.09
N GLY A 387 -1.01 2.87 6.60
CA GLY A 387 -0.73 2.38 7.95
C GLY A 387 -1.25 3.28 9.08
N MET A 388 -1.05 2.81 10.32
CA MET A 388 -1.15 3.64 11.53
C MET A 388 0.25 4.05 12.05
N SER A 389 1.31 3.37 11.61
CA SER A 389 2.72 3.64 11.94
C SER A 389 3.32 4.76 11.06
N GLU A 390 4.49 5.27 11.43
CA GLU A 390 5.25 6.28 10.67
C GLU A 390 5.68 5.79 9.26
N GLU A 391 5.62 4.48 9.01
CA GLU A 391 6.07 3.84 7.77
C GLU A 391 4.90 3.51 6.82
N ILE A 392 4.94 4.08 5.61
CA ILE A 392 4.04 3.72 4.50
C ILE A 392 4.62 2.50 3.77
N THR A 393 3.78 1.52 3.45
CA THR A 393 4.22 0.27 2.84
C THR A 393 3.44 -0.06 1.58
N ILE A 394 4.09 -0.72 0.63
CA ILE A 394 3.40 -1.40 -0.47
C ILE A 394 3.32 -2.88 -0.09
N GLU A 395 2.11 -3.40 -0.05
CA GLU A 395 1.84 -4.75 0.41
C GLU A 395 1.26 -5.61 -0.71
N ARG A 396 1.42 -6.93 -0.56
CA ARG A 396 0.90 -7.96 -1.45
C ARG A 396 0.16 -9.02 -0.66
N THR A 397 -0.97 -9.48 -1.18
CA THR A 397 -1.70 -10.67 -0.70
C THR A 397 -2.18 -11.50 -1.86
N ALA A 398 -2.49 -12.78 -1.61
CA ALA A 398 -3.32 -13.53 -2.54
C ALA A 398 -4.71 -12.89 -2.67
N MET A 399 -5.42 -13.17 -3.77
CA MET A 399 -6.73 -12.57 -4.01
C MET A 399 -7.82 -12.91 -2.99
N ASP A 400 -7.62 -13.97 -2.19
CA ASP A 400 -8.46 -14.33 -1.05
C ASP A 400 -8.06 -13.66 0.27
N GLY A 401 -7.04 -12.80 0.26
CA GLY A 401 -6.50 -12.14 1.45
C GLY A 401 -5.46 -12.95 2.23
N SER A 402 -5.15 -14.18 1.79
CA SER A 402 -4.11 -15.02 2.41
C SER A 402 -2.69 -14.55 2.05
N ASN A 403 -1.69 -15.06 2.80
CA ASN A 403 -0.27 -14.78 2.59
C ASN A 403 0.09 -13.29 2.44
N ARG A 404 -0.34 -12.46 3.40
CA ARG A 404 -0.02 -11.03 3.44
C ARG A 404 1.48 -10.81 3.68
N THR A 405 2.12 -10.10 2.76
CA THR A 405 3.54 -9.78 2.79
C THR A 405 3.78 -8.33 2.42
N THR A 406 4.62 -7.62 3.18
CA THR A 406 5.14 -6.30 2.81
C THR A 406 6.20 -6.46 1.72
N LEU A 407 6.04 -5.78 0.59
CA LEU A 407 7.01 -5.81 -0.52
C LEU A 407 8.14 -4.81 -0.30
N ILE A 408 7.80 -3.59 0.09
CA ILE A 408 8.76 -2.50 0.29
C ILE A 408 8.21 -1.47 1.27
N PHE A 409 9.11 -0.88 2.04
CA PHE A 409 8.89 0.32 2.84
C PHE A 409 9.19 1.53 1.95
N VAL A 410 8.20 2.39 1.78
CA VAL A 410 8.35 3.56 0.90
C VAL A 410 9.08 4.65 1.68
N THR A 411 10.29 4.99 1.24
CA THR A 411 11.19 5.92 1.95
C THR A 411 10.93 7.40 1.66
N ALA A 412 9.78 7.75 1.09
CA ALA A 412 9.39 9.13 0.85
C ALA A 412 7.88 9.30 0.85
N GLN A 413 7.45 10.39 1.49
CA GLN A 413 6.06 10.75 1.77
C GLN A 413 5.16 10.78 0.52
N ILE A 414 3.94 10.27 0.74
CA ILE A 414 2.76 10.12 -0.13
C ILE A 414 3.04 9.48 -1.51
N PRO A 415 3.12 8.14 -1.59
CA PRO A 415 3.09 7.45 -2.88
C PRO A 415 1.72 7.64 -3.57
N LYS A 416 1.73 7.96 -4.86
CA LYS A 416 0.53 8.17 -5.69
C LYS A 416 0.63 7.41 -7.01
N GLY A 417 -0.50 7.08 -7.63
CA GLY A 417 -0.53 6.48 -8.96
C GLY A 417 0.10 5.09 -9.03
N LEU A 418 -0.26 4.19 -8.11
CA LEU A 418 0.19 2.80 -8.17
C LEU A 418 -0.32 2.13 -9.44
N THR A 419 0.58 1.61 -10.25
CA THR A 419 0.26 0.92 -11.50
C THR A 419 1.12 -0.33 -11.68
N LEU A 420 0.62 -1.31 -12.44
CA LEU A 420 1.28 -2.59 -12.68
C LEU A 420 1.54 -2.77 -14.17
N ASP A 421 2.77 -3.04 -14.56
CA ASP A 421 3.06 -3.65 -15.86
C ASP A 421 2.91 -5.17 -15.73
N VAL A 422 1.81 -5.71 -16.25
CA VAL A 422 1.45 -7.13 -16.12
C VAL A 422 2.44 -8.02 -16.88
N ALA A 423 2.96 -7.55 -18.01
CA ALA A 423 3.89 -8.33 -18.83
C ALA A 423 5.30 -8.35 -18.23
N ALA A 424 5.74 -7.22 -17.67
CA ALA A 424 7.01 -7.10 -16.96
C ALA A 424 6.98 -7.60 -15.51
N ARG A 425 5.78 -7.85 -14.95
CA ARG A 425 5.56 -8.23 -13.54
C ARG A 425 6.21 -7.24 -12.56
N ARG A 426 6.01 -5.95 -12.83
CA ARG A 426 6.67 -4.85 -12.11
C ARG A 426 5.68 -3.74 -11.78
N LEU A 427 5.68 -3.32 -10.52
CA LEU A 427 4.89 -2.20 -10.00
C LEU A 427 5.65 -0.90 -10.17
N PHE A 428 4.90 0.18 -10.39
CA PHE A 428 5.41 1.54 -10.48
C PHE A 428 4.51 2.50 -9.70
N TRP A 429 5.10 3.51 -9.07
CA TRP A 429 4.38 4.56 -8.38
C TRP A 429 5.14 5.88 -8.46
N ILE A 430 4.43 6.98 -8.24
CA ILE A 430 5.02 8.31 -8.13
C ILE A 430 5.40 8.54 -6.67
N SER A 431 6.64 8.96 -6.44
CA SER A 431 7.05 9.57 -5.19
C SER A 431 7.00 11.07 -5.35
N GLU A 432 6.06 11.71 -4.65
CA GLU A 432 5.81 13.14 -4.77
C GLU A 432 7.02 13.96 -4.31
N PHE A 433 7.55 13.63 -3.13
CA PHE A 433 8.68 14.33 -2.51
C PHE A 433 9.99 14.14 -3.27
N LYS A 434 10.30 12.90 -3.71
CA LYS A 434 11.52 12.62 -4.49
C LYS A 434 11.43 13.11 -5.94
N MET A 435 10.25 13.55 -6.38
CA MET A 435 9.96 13.92 -7.77
C MET A 435 10.41 12.83 -8.76
N SER A 436 10.16 11.57 -8.38
CA SER A 436 10.63 10.39 -9.08
C SER A 436 9.51 9.39 -9.32
N ILE A 437 9.73 8.50 -10.28
CA ILE A 437 8.95 7.27 -10.40
C ILE A 437 9.77 6.17 -9.73
N GLU A 438 9.17 5.45 -8.80
CA GLU A 438 9.79 4.28 -8.18
C GLU A 438 9.18 3.00 -8.74
N SER A 439 9.92 1.90 -8.64
CA SER A 439 9.48 0.62 -9.17
C SER A 439 10.03 -0.56 -8.40
N ILE A 440 9.28 -1.65 -8.38
CA ILE A 440 9.70 -2.92 -7.77
C ILE A 440 9.07 -4.10 -8.50
N ARG A 441 9.75 -5.25 -8.55
CA ARG A 441 9.14 -6.47 -9.09
C ARG A 441 8.04 -6.97 -8.16
N THR A 442 7.06 -7.68 -8.73
CA THR A 442 5.95 -8.28 -7.97
C THR A 442 6.39 -9.31 -6.93
N ASP A 443 7.62 -9.83 -7.03
CA ASP A 443 8.23 -10.73 -6.05
C ASP A 443 8.86 -10.00 -4.85
N GLY A 444 9.02 -8.67 -4.91
CA GLY A 444 9.67 -7.83 -3.89
C GLY A 444 11.15 -7.56 -4.15
N SER A 445 11.71 -8.05 -5.25
CA SER A 445 13.13 -7.84 -5.61
C SER A 445 13.33 -6.67 -6.58
N GLY A 446 14.58 -6.20 -6.66
CA GLY A 446 15.03 -5.24 -7.66
C GLY A 446 14.30 -3.90 -7.63
N SER A 447 14.24 -3.25 -6.45
CA SER A 447 13.75 -1.88 -6.33
C SER A 447 14.61 -0.92 -7.16
N TYR A 448 13.97 0.01 -7.87
CA TYR A 448 14.69 0.98 -8.70
C TYR A 448 13.94 2.31 -8.81
N THR A 449 14.69 3.40 -8.74
CA THR A 449 14.17 4.78 -8.76
C THR A 449 14.59 5.52 -10.03
N PHE A 450 13.61 6.05 -10.74
CA PHE A 450 13.78 6.93 -11.89
C PHE A 450 13.84 8.39 -11.42
N TRP A 451 15.05 8.86 -11.15
CA TRP A 451 15.32 10.21 -10.66
C TRP A 451 15.09 11.31 -11.70
N ASN A 452 14.87 12.55 -11.21
CA ASN A 452 14.74 13.76 -12.01
C ASN A 452 13.67 13.65 -13.11
N PHE A 453 12.56 12.98 -12.78
CA PHE A 453 11.54 12.64 -13.76
C PHE A 453 10.56 13.80 -13.99
N PHE A 454 10.11 14.44 -12.91
CA PHE A 454 9.19 15.58 -12.99
C PHE A 454 9.97 16.91 -13.00
N GLN A 455 9.66 17.79 -13.94
CA GLN A 455 10.13 19.18 -13.96
C GLN A 455 8.97 20.10 -13.56
N GLY A 456 8.90 20.49 -12.28
CA GLY A 456 7.81 21.31 -11.74
C GLY A 456 6.86 20.51 -10.87
N SER A 457 5.57 20.47 -11.21
CA SER A 457 4.55 19.77 -10.41
C SER A 457 4.64 18.24 -10.56
N PRO A 458 4.54 17.47 -9.47
CA PRO A 458 4.49 16.02 -9.50
C PRO A 458 3.26 15.52 -10.28
N GLY A 459 3.35 14.33 -10.88
CA GLY A 459 2.21 13.72 -11.55
C GLY A 459 1.14 13.28 -10.53
N GLN A 460 -0.13 13.48 -10.87
CA GLN A 460 -1.28 13.05 -10.05
C GLN A 460 -1.64 11.58 -10.28
N SER A 461 -1.42 11.09 -11.50
CA SER A 461 -1.77 9.73 -11.90
C SER A 461 -0.74 9.22 -12.89
N LEU A 462 -0.47 7.91 -12.82
CA LEU A 462 0.55 7.21 -13.60
C LEU A 462 -0.06 5.97 -14.24
N ALA A 463 0.29 5.72 -15.49
CA ALA A 463 0.08 4.44 -16.12
C ALA A 463 1.30 4.04 -16.94
N VAL A 464 1.53 2.74 -17.01
CA VAL A 464 2.69 2.14 -17.68
C VAL A 464 2.21 1.13 -18.70
N PHE A 465 2.75 1.21 -19.91
CA PHE A 465 2.52 0.19 -20.93
C PHE A 465 3.58 0.26 -22.04
N ASN A 466 3.94 -0.90 -22.59
CA ASN A 466 4.80 -1.01 -23.78
C ASN A 466 6.16 -0.29 -23.65
N GLY A 467 6.72 -0.19 -22.44
CA GLY A 467 8.00 0.47 -22.18
C GLY A 467 7.90 1.99 -22.11
N TRP A 468 6.70 2.53 -21.91
CA TRP A 468 6.43 3.96 -21.76
C TRP A 468 5.78 4.26 -20.41
N PHE A 469 6.14 5.42 -19.86
CA PHE A 469 5.42 6.07 -18.78
C PHE A 469 4.43 7.08 -19.37
N TYR A 470 3.20 7.07 -18.86
CA TYR A 470 2.17 8.05 -19.13
C TYR A 470 1.74 8.66 -17.81
N TRP A 471 1.86 9.97 -17.65
CA TRP A 471 1.43 10.63 -16.42
C TRP A 471 0.70 11.92 -16.71
N ALA A 472 -0.27 12.23 -15.86
CA ALA A 472 -0.98 13.50 -15.88
C ALA A 472 -0.49 14.39 -14.74
N ASP A 473 -0.13 15.62 -15.06
CA ASP A 473 -0.09 16.70 -14.07
C ASP A 473 -1.47 17.38 -13.99
N GLU A 474 -1.62 18.44 -13.19
CA GLU A 474 -2.90 19.15 -13.03
C GLU A 474 -3.55 19.60 -14.35
N LYS A 475 -2.77 19.83 -15.41
CA LYS A 475 -3.21 20.50 -16.65
C LYS A 475 -2.77 19.80 -17.93
N ARG A 476 -1.90 18.80 -17.88
CA ARG A 476 -1.21 18.22 -19.04
C ARG A 476 -1.01 16.72 -18.88
N LEU A 477 -1.06 16.03 -20.02
CA LEU A 477 -0.69 14.63 -20.17
C LEU A 477 0.65 14.51 -20.89
N TRP A 478 1.54 13.71 -20.33
CA TRP A 478 2.91 13.52 -20.78
C TRP A 478 3.20 12.05 -21.09
N GLN A 479 4.20 11.82 -21.94
CA GLN A 479 4.77 10.50 -22.17
C GLN A 479 6.30 10.53 -22.22
N THR A 480 6.95 9.46 -21.77
CA THR A 480 8.40 9.28 -21.92
C THR A 480 8.75 7.78 -21.91
N PRO A 481 9.77 7.33 -22.65
CA PRO A 481 10.15 5.92 -22.66
C PRO A 481 10.98 5.56 -21.42
N GLN A 482 10.83 4.33 -20.92
CA GLN A 482 11.50 3.86 -19.69
C GLN A 482 13.03 3.78 -19.83
N ASN A 483 13.53 3.53 -21.04
CA ASN A 483 14.96 3.28 -21.30
C ASN A 483 15.80 4.55 -21.49
N LEU A 484 15.18 5.74 -21.51
CA LEU A 484 15.89 7.00 -21.74
C LEU A 484 15.82 7.89 -20.49
N PRO A 485 16.87 8.70 -20.23
CA PRO A 485 16.82 9.69 -19.16
C PRO A 485 15.66 10.67 -19.41
N PRO A 486 14.75 10.86 -18.43
CA PRO A 486 13.49 11.57 -18.62
C PRO A 486 13.67 13.04 -19.02
N ALA A 487 14.69 13.71 -18.48
CA ALA A 487 14.90 15.16 -18.64
C ALA A 487 15.11 15.66 -20.08
N LYS A 488 15.36 14.78 -21.07
CA LYS A 488 15.63 15.17 -22.46
C LYS A 488 14.51 14.80 -23.45
N TYR A 489 13.57 13.92 -23.07
CA TYR A 489 12.63 13.29 -24.02
C TYR A 489 11.16 13.27 -23.57
N ASN A 490 10.79 14.05 -22.54
CA ASN A 490 9.40 14.21 -22.15
C ASN A 490 8.58 14.80 -23.30
N GLU A 491 7.69 14.00 -23.87
CA GLU A 491 6.84 14.41 -24.97
C GLU A 491 5.45 14.79 -24.45
N PHE A 492 4.98 15.96 -24.89
CA PHE A 492 3.67 16.48 -24.55
C PHE A 492 2.59 15.88 -25.46
N LEU A 493 1.57 15.26 -24.85
CA LEU A 493 0.45 14.66 -25.57
C LEU A 493 -0.73 15.63 -25.70
N LEU A 494 -1.26 16.11 -24.56
CA LEU A 494 -2.51 16.87 -24.52
C LEU A 494 -2.53 17.86 -23.35
N LYS A 495 -3.16 19.04 -23.56
CA LYS A 495 -3.49 20.00 -22.48
C LYS A 495 -4.88 19.69 -21.94
N ALA A 496 -4.96 18.89 -20.88
CA ALA A 496 -6.19 18.59 -20.17
C ALA A 496 -5.87 18.24 -18.70
N SER A 497 -6.75 18.65 -17.79
CA SER A 497 -6.75 18.14 -16.41
C SER A 497 -7.38 16.75 -16.43
N LEU A 498 -6.58 15.74 -16.13
CA LEU A 498 -6.94 14.32 -16.20
C LEU A 498 -6.52 13.66 -14.88
N PRO A 499 -7.32 13.80 -13.81
CA PRO A 499 -6.91 13.39 -12.47
C PRO A 499 -6.81 11.87 -12.30
N VAL A 500 -7.47 11.10 -13.18
CA VAL A 500 -7.44 9.64 -13.19
C VAL A 500 -7.16 9.16 -14.60
N LEU A 501 -6.16 8.28 -14.77
CA LEU A 501 -5.85 7.67 -16.04
C LEU A 501 -5.46 6.20 -15.89
N THR A 502 -5.83 5.38 -16.86
CA THR A 502 -5.40 3.99 -16.94
C THR A 502 -5.20 3.60 -18.41
N VAL A 503 -4.21 2.76 -18.69
CA VAL A 503 -3.99 2.27 -20.07
C VAL A 503 -5.11 1.31 -20.43
N TYR A 504 -5.73 1.52 -21.59
CA TYR A 504 -6.76 0.68 -22.17
C TYR A 504 -6.17 -0.14 -23.34
N HIS A 505 -5.80 -1.39 -23.07
CA HIS A 505 -5.21 -2.29 -24.06
C HIS A 505 -5.42 -3.76 -23.70
N GLU A 506 -5.65 -4.63 -24.69
CA GLU A 506 -5.93 -6.07 -24.45
C GLU A 506 -4.77 -6.81 -23.76
N LEU A 507 -3.51 -6.45 -24.10
CA LEU A 507 -2.32 -7.02 -23.47
C LEU A 507 -2.11 -6.58 -22.01
N GLN A 508 -2.84 -5.57 -21.53
CA GLN A 508 -2.88 -5.22 -20.11
C GLN A 508 -3.80 -6.16 -19.32
N GLN A 509 -4.71 -6.87 -20.01
CA GLN A 509 -5.60 -7.88 -19.45
C GLN A 509 -5.40 -9.23 -20.16
N PRO A 510 -4.21 -9.85 -20.04
CA PRO A 510 -3.92 -11.09 -20.72
C PRO A 510 -4.86 -12.21 -20.27
N GLN A 511 -5.15 -13.11 -21.23
CA GLN A 511 -5.92 -14.31 -20.94
C GLN A 511 -5.13 -15.24 -20.02
N GLY A 512 -5.83 -15.84 -19.06
CA GLY A 512 -5.23 -16.71 -18.05
C GLY A 512 -6.19 -17.81 -17.61
N PHE A 513 -5.65 -18.77 -16.86
CA PHE A 513 -6.45 -19.78 -16.20
C PHE A 513 -6.97 -19.24 -14.87
N SER A 514 -8.29 -19.25 -14.67
CA SER A 514 -8.89 -18.95 -13.37
C SER A 514 -9.41 -20.23 -12.73
N PRO A 515 -8.95 -20.56 -11.50
CA PRO A 515 -9.49 -21.68 -10.71
C PRO A 515 -11.00 -21.55 -10.43
N CYS A 516 -11.52 -20.32 -10.48
CA CYS A 516 -12.91 -20.01 -10.11
C CYS A 516 -13.94 -20.21 -11.22
N LYS A 517 -13.53 -20.43 -12.47
CA LYS A 517 -14.42 -20.45 -13.64
C LYS A 517 -15.50 -21.55 -13.60
N ASN A 518 -15.23 -22.66 -12.93
CA ASN A 518 -16.16 -23.79 -12.77
C ASN A 518 -16.61 -23.99 -11.31
N SER A 519 -16.39 -22.99 -10.45
CA SER A 519 -16.78 -23.07 -9.05
C SER A 519 -18.31 -22.94 -8.90
N ARG A 520 -18.88 -23.57 -7.87
CA ARG A 520 -20.30 -23.41 -7.48
C ARG A 520 -20.50 -22.32 -6.42
N CYS A 521 -19.46 -21.52 -6.18
CA CYS A 521 -19.43 -20.56 -5.09
C CYS A 521 -20.07 -19.24 -5.53
N THR A 522 -20.77 -18.58 -4.61
CA THR A 522 -21.36 -17.25 -4.85
C THR A 522 -20.27 -16.22 -5.12
N LEU A 523 -19.24 -16.21 -4.28
CA LEU A 523 -17.99 -15.46 -4.47
C LEU A 523 -16.83 -16.46 -4.41
N CYS A 524 -15.98 -16.44 -5.43
CA CYS A 524 -14.83 -17.32 -5.53
C CYS A 524 -13.58 -16.49 -5.71
N LEU A 525 -12.66 -16.59 -4.75
CA LEU A 525 -11.40 -15.85 -4.78
C LEU A 525 -10.24 -16.81 -5.05
N PRO A 526 -9.37 -16.54 -6.03
CA PRO A 526 -8.15 -17.31 -6.24
C PRO A 526 -7.26 -17.32 -4.98
N SER A 527 -6.77 -18.49 -4.61
CA SER A 527 -5.96 -18.71 -3.40
C SER A 527 -4.68 -19.46 -3.75
N LYS A 528 -3.58 -19.11 -3.08
CA LYS A 528 -2.29 -19.79 -3.21
C LYS A 528 -2.03 -20.80 -2.10
N GLU A 529 -2.70 -20.65 -0.96
CA GLU A 529 -2.57 -21.56 0.18
C GLU A 529 -3.52 -22.76 0.06
N SER A 530 -4.71 -22.54 -0.53
CA SER A 530 -5.71 -23.60 -0.69
C SER A 530 -5.26 -24.65 -1.72
N PRO A 531 -5.34 -25.96 -1.41
CA PRO A 531 -4.95 -27.03 -2.35
C PRO A 531 -5.85 -27.09 -3.60
N VAL A 532 -7.07 -26.56 -3.54
CA VAL A 532 -7.97 -26.45 -4.69
C VAL A 532 -7.70 -25.19 -5.54
N GLY A 533 -6.83 -24.29 -5.07
CA GLY A 533 -6.45 -23.06 -5.77
C GLY A 533 -7.47 -21.91 -5.67
N PHE A 534 -8.54 -22.07 -4.90
CA PHE A 534 -9.51 -21.02 -4.61
C PHE A 534 -10.15 -21.17 -3.22
N THR A 535 -10.70 -20.08 -2.74
CA THR A 535 -11.46 -19.99 -1.49
C THR A 535 -12.83 -19.41 -1.80
N CYS A 536 -13.87 -20.01 -1.22
CA CYS A 536 -15.24 -19.54 -1.39
C CYS A 536 -15.61 -18.62 -0.24
N LEU A 537 -16.03 -17.41 -0.58
CA LEU A 537 -16.50 -16.44 0.38
C LEU A 537 -18.01 -16.29 0.32
N CYS A 538 -18.54 -15.90 1.46
CA CYS A 538 -19.94 -15.61 1.62
C CYS A 538 -20.14 -14.11 1.81
N PRO A 539 -21.32 -13.59 1.43
CA PRO A 539 -21.69 -12.22 1.71
C PRO A 539 -21.65 -11.92 3.21
N GLU A 540 -21.60 -10.64 3.55
CA GLU A 540 -21.58 -10.18 4.94
C GLU A 540 -22.72 -10.82 5.78
N GLY A 541 -22.37 -11.35 6.96
CA GLY A 541 -23.30 -12.04 7.85
C GLY A 541 -23.54 -13.53 7.57
N MET A 542 -22.93 -14.09 6.52
CA MET A 542 -23.01 -15.51 6.18
C MET A 542 -21.66 -16.22 6.36
N LEU A 543 -21.73 -17.49 6.78
CA LEU A 543 -20.58 -18.38 6.90
C LEU A 543 -20.51 -19.36 5.73
N PRO A 544 -19.30 -19.66 5.22
CA PRO A 544 -19.11 -20.68 4.21
C PRO A 544 -19.32 -22.07 4.80
N VAL A 545 -20.17 -22.87 4.14
CA VAL A 545 -20.44 -24.27 4.47
C VAL A 545 -19.79 -25.18 3.42
N ALA A 546 -19.81 -26.50 3.65
CA ALA A 546 -19.24 -27.47 2.72
C ALA A 546 -19.80 -27.30 1.30
N TYR A 547 -18.91 -27.37 0.29
CA TYR A 547 -19.21 -27.23 -1.14
C TYR A 547 -19.57 -25.82 -1.64
N GLY A 548 -19.30 -24.76 -0.86
CA GLY A 548 -19.43 -23.38 -1.33
C GLY A 548 -20.82 -22.76 -1.21
N SER A 549 -21.71 -23.39 -0.43
CA SER A 549 -22.96 -22.76 0.01
C SER A 549 -22.69 -21.80 1.18
N CYS A 550 -23.59 -20.82 1.35
CA CYS A 550 -23.52 -19.84 2.42
C CYS A 550 -24.73 -20.01 3.34
N GLU A 551 -24.50 -20.08 4.65
CA GLU A 551 -25.54 -20.11 5.68
C GLU A 551 -25.43 -18.87 6.56
N ASN A 552 -26.57 -18.34 7.02
CA ASN A 552 -26.56 -17.20 7.94
C ASN A 552 -25.92 -17.58 9.28
N PHE A 553 -25.24 -16.61 9.88
CA PHE A 553 -24.73 -16.77 11.24
C PHE A 553 -25.87 -16.95 12.25
N LYS A 554 -25.77 -18.01 13.07
CA LYS A 554 -26.74 -18.35 14.12
C LYS A 554 -26.06 -18.30 15.49
N VAL A 555 -26.62 -17.52 16.41
CA VAL A 555 -26.19 -17.47 17.81
C VAL A 555 -27.21 -18.18 18.67
N ALA A 556 -26.77 -19.12 19.50
CA ALA A 556 -27.62 -19.70 20.53
C ALA A 556 -27.51 -18.91 21.83
N TYR A 557 -28.64 -18.65 22.49
CA TYR A 557 -28.67 -18.08 23.83
C TYR A 557 -29.80 -18.72 24.65
N ALA A 558 -29.63 -18.77 25.98
CA ALA A 558 -30.61 -19.30 26.90
C ALA A 558 -31.25 -18.20 27.73
N THR A 559 -32.55 -18.34 27.99
CA THR A 559 -33.22 -17.74 29.15
C THR A 559 -33.28 -18.78 30.27
N ALA A 560 -33.92 -18.45 31.40
CA ALA A 560 -34.06 -19.35 32.56
C ALA A 560 -34.52 -20.77 32.17
N MET A 561 -35.42 -20.92 31.19
CA MET A 561 -35.97 -22.24 30.83
C MET A 561 -35.89 -22.58 29.35
N VAL A 562 -35.50 -21.64 28.48
CA VAL A 562 -35.63 -21.83 27.02
C VAL A 562 -34.34 -21.43 26.32
N ILE A 563 -33.86 -22.28 25.42
CA ILE A 563 -32.76 -22.00 24.52
C ILE A 563 -33.32 -21.58 23.17
N TYR A 564 -32.86 -20.43 22.68
CA TYR A 564 -33.23 -19.87 21.39
C TYR A 564 -32.03 -19.85 20.45
N SER A 565 -32.27 -20.01 19.15
CA SER A 565 -31.34 -19.56 18.12
C SER A 565 -31.79 -18.22 17.58
N LEU A 566 -30.85 -17.29 17.48
CA LEU A 566 -31.02 -16.03 16.80
C LEU A 566 -30.27 -16.10 15.47
N GLU A 567 -31.01 -16.04 14.37
CA GLU A 567 -30.46 -15.97 13.01
C GLU A 567 -30.47 -14.52 12.54
N PHE A 568 -29.33 -14.03 12.07
CA PHE A 568 -29.18 -12.66 11.57
C PHE A 568 -29.34 -12.66 10.06
N THR A 569 -30.46 -12.15 9.56
CA THR A 569 -30.74 -11.97 8.12
C THR A 569 -30.74 -10.49 7.78
N GLY A 570 -29.55 -9.95 7.50
CA GLY A 570 -29.35 -8.51 7.29
C GLY A 570 -29.78 -7.68 8.50
N ASN A 571 -30.75 -6.78 8.31
CA ASN A 571 -31.30 -5.94 9.40
C ASN A 571 -32.42 -6.61 10.23
N THR A 572 -32.78 -7.86 9.92
CA THR A 572 -33.85 -8.58 10.61
C THR A 572 -33.28 -9.74 11.42
N THR A 573 -33.80 -9.94 12.62
CA THR A 573 -33.41 -11.06 13.49
C THR A 573 -34.56 -12.06 13.58
N ILE A 574 -34.28 -13.30 13.19
CA ILE A 574 -35.25 -14.39 13.29
C ILE A 574 -34.92 -15.18 14.56
N LYS A 575 -35.81 -15.10 15.53
CA LYS A 575 -35.71 -15.85 16.78
C LYS A 575 -36.47 -17.17 16.63
N THR A 576 -35.78 -18.29 16.81
CA THR A 576 -36.36 -19.64 16.78
C THR A 576 -36.14 -20.31 18.13
N GLU A 577 -37.17 -20.93 18.68
CA GLU A 577 -37.06 -21.74 19.90
C GLU A 577 -36.42 -23.08 19.55
N LEU A 578 -35.32 -23.43 20.23
CA LEU A 578 -34.59 -24.68 19.99
C LEU A 578 -34.94 -25.76 21.03
N PHE A 579 -35.06 -25.37 22.29
CA PHE A 579 -35.23 -26.30 23.39
C PHE A 579 -35.87 -25.62 24.60
N THR A 580 -36.80 -26.31 25.25
CA THR A 580 -37.41 -25.89 26.50
C THR A 580 -37.11 -26.92 27.59
N SER A 581 -36.49 -26.45 28.67
CA SER A 581 -36.09 -27.22 29.85
C SER A 581 -37.21 -27.23 30.89
N ASP A 582 -37.31 -28.34 31.62
CA ASP A 582 -38.13 -28.48 32.83
C ASP A 582 -37.52 -27.79 34.06
N GLU A 583 -36.21 -27.51 34.00
CA GLU A 583 -35.42 -26.90 35.07
C GLU A 583 -34.66 -25.66 34.60
N ASP A 584 -34.18 -24.87 35.56
CA ASP A 584 -33.43 -23.64 35.29
C ASP A 584 -32.09 -23.93 34.58
N ILE A 585 -31.77 -23.13 33.55
CA ILE A 585 -30.55 -23.26 32.73
C ILE A 585 -29.54 -22.21 33.19
N GLN A 586 -28.46 -22.65 33.83
CA GLN A 586 -27.37 -21.77 34.29
C GLN A 586 -26.23 -21.66 33.27
N ALA A 587 -25.89 -22.79 32.64
CA ALA A 587 -24.99 -22.83 31.50
C ALA A 587 -25.44 -23.96 30.56
N PHE A 588 -25.16 -23.79 29.27
CA PHE A 588 -25.43 -24.80 28.27
C PHE A 588 -24.30 -24.88 27.24
N ASP A 589 -24.19 -26.04 26.62
CA ASP A 589 -23.38 -26.28 25.44
C ASP A 589 -24.19 -27.13 24.45
N MET A 590 -23.86 -27.05 23.17
CA MET A 590 -24.61 -27.73 22.12
C MET A 590 -23.71 -28.38 21.10
N HIS A 591 -23.88 -29.69 20.93
CA HIS A 591 -23.19 -30.45 19.92
C HIS A 591 -24.02 -30.49 18.62
N TRP A 592 -23.85 -29.47 17.78
CA TRP A 592 -24.64 -29.26 16.55
C TRP A 592 -24.72 -30.50 15.64
N LYS A 593 -23.58 -31.15 15.34
CA LYS A 593 -23.53 -32.36 14.48
C LYS A 593 -24.31 -33.57 15.01
N ARG A 594 -24.51 -33.65 16.33
CA ARG A 594 -25.23 -34.76 16.98
C ARG A 594 -26.64 -34.35 17.39
N GLY A 595 -27.01 -33.08 17.17
CA GLY A 595 -28.29 -32.52 17.60
C GLY A 595 -28.53 -32.69 19.11
N CYS A 596 -27.51 -32.51 19.94
CA CYS A 596 -27.62 -32.69 21.39
C CYS A 596 -27.34 -31.37 22.11
N VAL A 597 -28.14 -31.06 23.13
CA VAL A 597 -27.91 -29.97 24.08
C VAL A 597 -27.48 -30.59 25.41
N VAL A 598 -26.52 -29.95 26.08
CA VAL A 598 -26.08 -30.26 27.43
C VAL A 598 -26.25 -29.01 28.26
N TRP A 599 -26.85 -29.10 29.45
CA TRP A 599 -27.01 -27.95 30.32
C TRP A 599 -26.86 -28.33 31.79
N CYS A 600 -26.52 -27.36 32.62
CA CYS A 600 -26.49 -27.51 34.06
C CYS A 600 -27.57 -26.67 34.74
N ASN A 601 -28.12 -27.24 35.81
CA ASN A 601 -29.11 -26.59 36.65
C ASN A 601 -28.48 -25.89 37.86
N GLY A 602 -29.26 -25.11 38.61
CA GLY A 602 -28.79 -24.42 39.83
C GLY A 602 -28.28 -25.33 40.96
N THR A 603 -28.46 -26.65 40.86
CA THR A 603 -27.93 -27.64 41.81
C THR A 603 -26.60 -28.25 41.38
N GLY A 604 -26.08 -27.90 40.20
CA GLY A 604 -24.81 -28.40 39.66
C GLY A 604 -24.90 -29.75 38.95
N HIS A 605 -26.12 -30.28 38.72
CA HIS A 605 -26.31 -31.48 37.90
C HIS A 605 -26.29 -31.13 36.42
N VAL A 606 -25.66 -31.99 35.62
CA VAL A 606 -25.57 -31.84 34.15
C VAL A 606 -26.55 -32.80 33.49
N LYS A 607 -27.40 -32.27 32.61
CA LYS A 607 -28.36 -33.03 31.79
C LYS A 607 -27.98 -32.95 30.32
N THR A 608 -28.41 -33.93 29.53
CA THR A 608 -28.36 -33.87 28.08
C THR A 608 -29.69 -34.27 27.46
N ASN A 609 -30.01 -33.68 26.32
CA ASN A 609 -31.20 -34.00 25.54
C ASN A 609 -30.85 -33.95 24.05
N LYS A 610 -31.38 -34.89 23.27
CA LYS A 610 -31.33 -34.84 21.81
C LYS A 610 -32.48 -33.98 21.31
N LEU A 611 -32.19 -32.93 20.55
CA LEU A 611 -33.16 -32.01 19.91
C LEU A 611 -34.26 -32.69 19.05
N SER A 612 -34.18 -34.02 18.84
CA SER A 612 -35.17 -34.83 18.10
C SER A 612 -36.01 -35.76 18.99
N GLN A 613 -35.77 -35.79 20.31
CA GLN A 613 -36.43 -36.67 21.27
C GLN A 613 -36.72 -35.91 22.56
N ASP A 614 -37.98 -35.89 23.02
CA ASP A 614 -38.38 -35.22 24.29
C ASP A 614 -37.93 -35.98 25.56
N MET A 615 -36.75 -36.58 25.57
CA MET A 615 -36.19 -37.27 26.73
C MET A 615 -34.87 -36.64 27.16
N SER A 616 -34.86 -36.09 28.37
CA SER A 616 -33.66 -35.59 29.04
C SER A 616 -33.04 -36.69 29.93
N GLU A 617 -31.74 -36.90 29.78
CA GLU A 617 -30.96 -37.86 30.57
C GLU A 617 -29.98 -37.12 31.49
N TYR A 618 -29.84 -37.55 32.73
CA TYR A 618 -28.78 -37.06 33.62
C TYR A 618 -27.45 -37.67 33.22
N ILE A 619 -26.45 -36.83 32.97
CA ILE A 619 -25.07 -37.29 32.82
C ILE A 619 -24.55 -37.55 34.23
N LEU A 620 -24.11 -38.78 34.49
CA LEU A 620 -23.42 -39.15 35.73
C LEU A 620 -22.11 -38.35 35.80
N THR A 621 -22.15 -37.20 36.45
CA THR A 621 -20.96 -36.47 36.84
C THR A 621 -20.37 -37.15 38.07
N LEU A 622 -19.06 -37.45 38.01
CA LEU A 622 -18.33 -37.84 39.21
C LEU A 622 -18.51 -36.71 40.23
N LYS A 623 -19.14 -37.01 41.37
CA LYS A 623 -19.24 -36.06 42.49
C LYS A 623 -17.87 -35.40 42.68
N PRO A 624 -17.78 -34.06 42.77
CA PRO A 624 -16.60 -33.45 43.35
C PRO A 624 -16.44 -34.08 44.74
N GLY A 625 -15.31 -34.75 44.97
CA GLY A 625 -14.94 -35.13 46.32
C GLY A 625 -15.00 -33.88 47.18
N MET A 626 -15.73 -33.95 48.30
CA MET A 626 -15.67 -32.89 49.31
C MET A 626 -14.20 -32.68 49.69
N CYS A 627 -13.66 -31.49 49.40
CA CYS A 627 -12.54 -30.93 50.13
C CYS A 627 -13.10 -29.91 51.13
#